data_AF-A0A645C2A6-F1
#
_entry.id   AF-A0A645C2A6-F1
#
_cell.length_a   1.000
_cell.length_b   1.000
_cell.length_c   1.000
_cell.angle_alpha   90.00
_cell.angle_beta   90.00
_cell.angle_gamma   90.00
#
_symmetry.space_group_name_H-M   'P 1'
#
loop_
_entity.id
_entity.type
_entity.pdbx_description
1 polymer ?
#
loop_
_entity_poly.entity_id
_entity_poly.type
_entity_poly.pdbx_seq_one_letter_code
_entity_poly.pdbx_strand_id
1 'polypeptide(L)'
;MKKRIFAILLAALMVCAMFASCTPKDTDAKEINVNFKFTDVNGEVLFDGPVKVVSKAPTLIEVVKTAFESLEEPITLAYDESTGEITKVGTYEIDATHFVGFVKNNEEVKTGTITTAVADKDVIVGTIEAIASTVTAATSTAEATATADNG
;
A
#
# COMPACT_ATOMS: atom_id res chain seq x y z
N MET A 1 -87.06 -9.09 0.17
CA MET A 1 -85.83 -8.35 -0.18
C MET A 1 -84.63 -9.24 0.12
N LYS A 2 -83.80 -9.52 -0.89
CA LYS A 2 -82.71 -10.50 -0.90
C LYS A 2 -81.47 -9.95 -0.16
N LYS A 3 -80.96 -10.68 0.84
CA LYS A 3 -79.62 -10.45 1.41
C LYS A 3 -78.60 -11.26 0.61
N ARG A 4 -77.62 -10.59 0.00
CA ARG A 4 -76.47 -11.22 -0.64
C ARG A 4 -75.35 -11.40 0.39
N ILE A 5 -74.83 -12.62 0.43
CA ILE A 5 -73.69 -13.08 1.22
C ILE A 5 -72.42 -12.53 0.55
N PHE A 6 -71.55 -11.88 1.32
CA PHE A 6 -70.16 -11.62 0.91
C PHE A 6 -69.24 -12.49 1.76
N ALA A 7 -68.66 -13.48 1.12
CA ALA A 7 -67.52 -14.23 1.63
C ALA A 7 -66.26 -13.38 1.44
N ILE A 8 -65.43 -13.25 2.48
CA ILE A 8 -64.04 -12.83 2.34
C ILE A 8 -63.18 -13.98 2.84
N LEU A 9 -62.54 -14.60 1.86
CA LEU A 9 -61.58 -15.69 1.93
C LEU A 9 -60.27 -15.13 2.52
N LEU A 10 -59.90 -15.57 3.72
CA LEU A 10 -58.62 -15.24 4.34
C LEU A 10 -57.64 -16.38 4.06
N ALA A 11 -56.72 -16.16 3.12
CA ALA A 11 -55.61 -17.07 2.86
C ALA A 11 -54.38 -16.26 2.46
N ALA A 12 -53.41 -16.18 3.37
CA ALA A 12 -51.98 -16.16 3.04
C ALA A 12 -51.19 -16.45 4.32
N LEU A 13 -51.05 -17.74 4.60
CA LEU A 13 -49.95 -18.29 5.39
C LEU A 13 -48.68 -18.17 4.53
N MET A 14 -47.58 -17.60 5.05
CA MET A 14 -46.23 -18.03 4.66
C MET A 14 -45.17 -17.60 5.69
N VAL A 15 -44.90 -18.51 6.61
CA VAL A 15 -43.56 -18.94 7.09
C VAL A 15 -42.52 -17.83 7.32
N CYS A 16 -42.50 -17.25 8.51
CA CYS A 16 -41.28 -16.68 9.11
C CYS A 16 -40.44 -17.83 9.70
N ALA A 17 -39.69 -18.53 8.87
CA ALA A 17 -38.69 -19.49 9.32
C ALA A 17 -37.46 -19.46 8.40
N MET A 18 -36.76 -18.32 8.36
CA MET A 18 -35.39 -18.24 7.85
C MET A 18 -34.61 -17.20 8.66
N PHE A 19 -34.38 -17.49 9.93
CA PHE A 19 -33.28 -16.91 10.71
C PHE A 19 -32.50 -18.04 11.39
N ALA A 20 -32.01 -18.97 10.58
CA ALA A 20 -31.02 -19.95 11.01
C ALA A 20 -30.17 -20.42 9.81
N SER A 21 -29.79 -19.50 8.91
CA SER A 21 -28.53 -19.67 8.20
C SER A 21 -27.46 -18.98 9.03
N CYS A 22 -27.02 -19.66 10.09
CA CYS A 22 -25.71 -19.43 10.65
C CYS A 22 -24.71 -19.89 9.59
N THR A 23 -24.56 -19.11 8.52
CA THR A 23 -23.32 -19.12 7.77
C THR A 23 -22.27 -18.58 8.74
N PRO A 24 -21.13 -19.25 8.93
CA PRO A 24 -20.02 -18.60 9.59
C PRO A 24 -19.72 -17.37 8.73
N LYS A 25 -20.08 -16.17 9.20
CA LYS A 25 -19.47 -14.95 8.69
C LYS A 25 -17.98 -15.23 8.75
N ASP A 26 -17.29 -15.16 7.62
CA ASP A 26 -15.85 -15.07 7.54
C ASP A 26 -15.35 -14.06 8.60
N THR A 27 -15.02 -14.55 9.80
CA THR A 27 -14.60 -13.73 10.94
C THR A 27 -13.09 -13.80 11.07
N ASP A 28 -12.38 -13.84 9.93
CA ASP A 28 -10.91 -13.91 9.91
C ASP A 28 -10.26 -12.55 9.72
N ALA A 29 -11.03 -11.52 9.31
CA ALA A 29 -10.51 -10.17 9.18
C ALA A 29 -10.23 -9.61 10.57
N LYS A 30 -8.98 -9.21 10.81
CA LYS A 30 -8.55 -8.61 12.07
C LYS A 30 -8.33 -7.13 11.86
N GLU A 31 -8.79 -6.34 12.82
CA GLU A 31 -8.39 -4.95 12.92
C GLU A 31 -6.99 -4.90 13.54
N ILE A 32 -6.08 -4.20 12.87
CA ILE A 32 -4.76 -3.88 13.39
C ILE A 32 -4.58 -2.36 13.39
N ASN A 33 -3.83 -1.86 14.36
CA ASN A 33 -3.43 -0.46 14.47
C ASN A 33 -1.91 -0.38 14.43
N VAL A 34 -1.38 0.38 13.48
CA VAL A 34 0.07 0.56 13.29
C VAL A 34 0.44 2.01 13.36
N ASN A 35 1.67 2.32 13.78
CA ASN A 35 2.20 3.68 13.68
C ASN A 35 2.98 3.77 12.38
N PHE A 36 2.56 4.65 11.49
CA PHE A 36 3.14 4.80 10.17
C PHE A 36 3.64 6.22 9.96
N LYS A 37 4.86 6.34 9.45
CA LYS A 37 5.43 7.59 8.97
C LYS A 37 5.95 7.39 7.57
N PHE A 38 5.72 8.36 6.68
CA PHE A 38 6.24 8.35 5.33
C PHE A 38 6.81 9.71 4.96
N THR A 39 8.05 9.73 4.44
CA THR A 39 8.71 10.96 4.00
C THR A 39 9.17 10.89 2.56
N ASP A 40 9.21 12.03 1.90
CA ASP A 40 9.74 12.15 0.55
C ASP A 40 11.27 12.27 0.52
N VAL A 41 11.84 12.42 -0.69
CA VAL A 41 13.28 12.56 -0.95
C VAL A 41 13.90 13.81 -0.32
N ASN A 42 13.09 14.84 -0.03
CA ASN A 42 13.54 16.08 0.62
C ASN A 42 13.39 16.02 2.14
N GLY A 43 12.87 14.91 2.68
CA GLY A 43 12.54 14.77 4.09
C GLY A 43 11.21 15.42 4.49
N GLU A 44 10.38 15.84 3.52
CA GLU A 44 9.03 16.30 3.78
C GLU A 44 8.18 15.12 4.31
N VAL A 45 7.43 15.37 5.39
CA VAL A 45 6.54 14.37 5.97
C VAL A 45 5.24 14.34 5.19
N LEU A 46 5.05 13.29 4.39
CA LEU A 46 3.82 13.07 3.62
C LEU A 46 2.71 12.46 4.48
N PHE A 47 3.09 11.69 5.51
CA PHE A 47 2.17 11.12 6.48
C PHE A 47 2.91 10.84 7.79
N ASP A 48 2.27 11.11 8.93
CA ASP A 48 2.75 10.71 10.27
C ASP A 48 1.55 10.51 11.20
N GLY A 49 1.28 9.25 11.56
CA GLY A 49 0.18 8.95 12.45
C GLY A 49 -0.21 7.48 12.54
N PRO A 50 -1.26 7.19 13.33
CA PRO A 50 -1.80 5.85 13.42
C PRO A 50 -2.60 5.49 12.17
N VAL A 51 -2.44 4.26 11.69
CA VAL A 51 -3.20 3.68 10.58
C VAL A 51 -3.93 2.45 11.08
N LYS A 52 -5.24 2.40 10.79
CA LYS A 52 -6.10 1.27 11.13
C LYS A 52 -6.40 0.46 9.87
N VAL A 53 -5.99 -0.80 9.84
CA VAL A 53 -6.27 -1.71 8.72
C VAL A 53 -7.17 -2.85 9.20
N VAL A 54 -8.20 -3.17 8.43
CA VAL A 54 -9.09 -4.31 8.69
C VAL A 54 -8.93 -5.30 7.53
N SER A 55 -8.11 -6.33 7.73
CA SER A 55 -7.80 -7.32 6.68
C SER A 55 -7.56 -8.71 7.28
N LYS A 56 -7.77 -9.76 6.47
CA LYS A 56 -7.46 -11.14 6.88
C LYS A 56 -5.95 -11.37 6.99
N ALA A 57 -5.19 -10.73 6.11
CA ALA A 57 -3.73 -10.79 6.06
C ALA A 57 -3.19 -9.39 5.75
N PRO A 58 -3.14 -8.49 6.75
CA PRO A 58 -2.67 -7.13 6.54
C PRO A 58 -1.25 -7.09 5.97
N THR A 59 -1.08 -6.28 4.94
CA THR A 59 0.17 -6.09 4.22
C THR A 59 0.65 -4.65 4.31
N LEU A 60 1.94 -4.45 4.04
CA LEU A 60 2.54 -3.12 3.99
C LEU A 60 1.83 -2.22 2.98
N ILE A 61 1.43 -2.73 1.80
CA ILE A 61 0.71 -1.92 0.82
C ILE A 61 -0.63 -1.42 1.34
N GLU A 62 -1.37 -2.25 2.09
CA GLU A 62 -2.65 -1.87 2.66
C GLU A 62 -2.48 -0.75 3.69
N VAL A 63 -1.41 -0.77 4.49
CA VAL A 63 -1.08 0.31 5.41
C VAL A 63 -0.80 1.61 4.66
N VAL A 64 0.08 1.59 3.66
CA VAL A 64 0.45 2.79 2.89
C VAL A 64 -0.78 3.37 2.17
N LYS A 65 -1.57 2.50 1.53
CA LYS A 65 -2.79 2.88 0.83
C LYS A 65 -3.80 3.51 1.80
N THR A 66 -4.07 2.86 2.92
CA THR A 66 -5.03 3.38 3.93
C THR A 66 -4.56 4.72 4.49
N ALA A 67 -3.26 4.88 4.72
CA ALA A 67 -2.68 6.14 5.19
C ALA A 67 -2.91 7.28 4.19
N PHE A 68 -2.53 7.07 2.93
CA PHE A 68 -2.63 8.09 1.90
C PHE A 68 -4.07 8.40 1.49
N GLU A 69 -4.98 7.41 1.53
CA GLU A 69 -6.41 7.63 1.31
C GLU A 69 -7.09 8.38 2.46
N SER A 70 -6.48 8.42 3.65
CA SER A 70 -7.04 9.10 4.83
C SER A 70 -6.70 10.59 4.94
N LEU A 71 -5.80 11.08 4.09
CA LEU A 71 -5.41 12.50 4.05
C LEU A 71 -6.55 13.36 3.49
N GLU A 72 -6.61 14.63 3.91
CA GLU A 72 -7.58 15.61 3.35
C GLU A 72 -7.39 15.78 1.84
N GLU A 73 -6.12 15.77 1.40
CA GLU A 73 -5.72 15.67 0.01
C GLU A 73 -5.03 14.31 -0.22
N PRO A 74 -5.73 13.31 -0.76
CA PRO A 74 -5.17 11.98 -0.92
C PRO A 74 -3.95 11.95 -1.84
N ILE A 75 -2.92 11.21 -1.41
CA ILE A 75 -1.72 11.00 -2.21
C ILE A 75 -1.94 9.81 -3.15
N THR A 76 -1.74 10.02 -4.45
CA THR A 76 -1.83 8.95 -5.45
C THR A 76 -0.73 7.90 -5.21
N LEU A 77 -1.10 6.63 -5.13
CA LEU A 77 -0.16 5.51 -5.04
C LEU A 77 -0.37 4.58 -6.25
N ALA A 78 0.71 4.22 -6.93
CA ALA A 78 0.70 3.15 -7.93
C ALA A 78 1.81 2.14 -7.64
N TYR A 79 1.53 0.87 -7.92
CA TYR A 79 2.46 -0.22 -7.76
C TYR A 79 2.18 -1.30 -8.81
N ASP A 80 3.21 -2.07 -9.15
CA ASP A 80 3.10 -3.24 -10.00
C ASP A 80 2.70 -4.44 -9.13
N GLU A 81 1.50 -4.99 -9.36
CA GLU A 81 1.00 -6.12 -8.56
C GLU A 81 1.79 -7.42 -8.79
N SER A 82 2.50 -7.53 -9.93
CA SER A 82 3.27 -8.72 -10.28
C SER A 82 4.65 -8.73 -9.61
N THR A 83 5.29 -7.58 -9.46
CA THR A 83 6.59 -7.44 -8.80
C THR A 83 6.48 -7.01 -7.34
N GLY A 84 5.36 -6.39 -6.96
CA GLY A 84 5.19 -5.80 -5.63
C GLY A 84 5.96 -4.48 -5.47
N GLU A 85 6.40 -3.85 -6.55
CA GLU A 85 7.17 -2.61 -6.51
C GLU A 85 6.26 -1.38 -6.61
N ILE A 86 6.49 -0.39 -5.75
CA ILE A 86 5.82 0.91 -5.86
C ILE A 86 6.43 1.63 -7.06
N THR A 87 5.57 2.06 -7.98
CA THR A 87 5.96 2.77 -9.21
C THR A 87 5.65 4.26 -9.14
N LYS A 88 4.80 4.70 -8.20
CA LYS A 88 4.46 6.11 -8.01
C LYS A 88 4.00 6.44 -6.60
N VAL A 89 4.44 7.58 -6.07
CA VAL A 89 3.94 8.20 -4.84
C VAL A 89 3.69 9.69 -5.08
N GLY A 90 2.44 10.11 -5.12
CA GLY A 90 2.04 11.48 -5.39
C GLY A 90 2.53 11.95 -6.77
N THR A 91 3.43 12.94 -6.76
CA THR A 91 4.09 13.48 -7.94
C THR A 91 5.41 12.79 -8.27
N TYR A 92 5.90 11.90 -7.40
CA TYR A 92 7.14 11.15 -7.59
C TYR A 92 6.90 9.88 -8.40
N GLU A 93 7.52 9.81 -9.58
CA GLU A 93 7.68 8.55 -10.32
C GLU A 93 8.86 7.78 -9.71
N ILE A 94 8.63 6.49 -9.42
CA ILE A 94 9.63 5.61 -8.83
C ILE A 94 10.23 4.78 -9.96
N ASP A 95 11.48 5.06 -10.29
CA ASP A 95 12.18 4.55 -11.47
C ASP A 95 13.69 4.35 -11.21
N ALA A 96 14.53 4.43 -12.24
CA ALA A 96 15.98 4.28 -12.11
C ALA A 96 16.66 5.36 -11.25
N THR A 97 15.94 6.40 -10.82
CA THR A 97 16.47 7.51 -10.02
C THR A 97 15.93 7.57 -8.60
N HIS A 98 14.83 6.87 -8.32
CA HIS A 98 14.20 6.85 -7.00
C HIS A 98 13.76 5.44 -6.63
N PHE A 99 13.86 5.08 -5.35
CA PHE A 99 13.23 3.88 -4.81
C PHE A 99 12.47 4.19 -3.53
N VAL A 100 11.56 3.30 -3.15
CA VAL A 100 10.87 3.39 -1.85
C VAL A 100 11.46 2.37 -0.89
N GLY A 101 12.02 2.86 0.21
CA GLY A 101 12.52 2.06 1.32
C GLY A 101 11.50 1.96 2.45
N PHE A 102 11.55 0.86 3.20
CA PHE A 102 10.73 0.70 4.40
C PHE A 102 11.55 0.08 5.54
N VAL A 103 11.30 0.57 6.75
CA VAL A 103 11.79 -0.01 8.00
C VAL A 103 10.59 -0.35 8.86
N LYS A 104 10.54 -1.59 9.35
CA LYS A 104 9.48 -2.09 10.23
C LYS A 104 10.09 -2.59 11.52
N ASN A 105 9.67 -2.05 12.66
CA ASN A 105 10.19 -2.41 13.99
C ASN A 105 11.73 -2.38 14.04
N ASN A 106 12.34 -1.38 13.42
CA ASN A 106 13.79 -1.18 13.29
C ASN A 106 14.52 -2.22 12.43
N GLU A 107 13.79 -3.00 11.62
CA GLU A 107 14.34 -3.92 10.64
C GLU A 107 14.02 -3.43 9.22
N GLU A 108 15.01 -3.47 8.34
CA GLU A 108 14.82 -3.12 6.93
C GLU A 108 13.88 -4.14 6.26
N VAL A 109 12.83 -3.63 5.62
CA VAL A 109 11.96 -4.41 4.76
C VAL A 109 12.57 -4.36 3.36
N LYS A 110 12.94 -5.52 2.83
CA LYS A 110 13.56 -5.61 1.49
C LYS A 110 12.70 -4.90 0.44
N THR A 111 13.35 -4.12 -0.41
CA THR A 111 12.75 -3.37 -1.51
C THR A 111 11.89 -4.29 -2.39
N GLY A 112 10.70 -3.83 -2.79
CA GLY A 112 9.75 -4.60 -3.62
C GLY A 112 8.83 -5.57 -2.86
N THR A 113 8.87 -5.62 -1.53
CA THR A 113 8.00 -6.49 -0.72
C THR A 113 6.83 -5.73 -0.08
N ILE A 114 6.02 -5.06 -0.90
CA ILE A 114 4.77 -4.44 -0.42
C ILE A 114 3.76 -5.47 0.12
N THR A 115 3.99 -6.76 -0.16
CA THR A 115 3.28 -7.92 0.40
C THR A 115 3.76 -8.33 1.79
N THR A 116 4.76 -7.64 2.36
CA THR A 116 5.24 -7.89 3.71
C THR A 116 4.08 -7.85 4.70
N ALA A 117 3.91 -8.93 5.46
CA ALA A 117 2.88 -9.03 6.46
C ALA A 117 3.12 -8.01 7.58
N VAL A 118 2.03 -7.39 8.03
CA VAL A 118 2.01 -6.39 9.10
C VAL A 118 1.16 -6.89 10.26
N ALA A 119 1.65 -6.68 11.47
CA ALA A 119 0.98 -7.05 12.71
C ALA A 119 0.48 -5.82 13.47
N ASP A 120 -0.45 -6.04 14.40
CA ASP A 120 -0.90 -5.02 15.33
C ASP A 120 0.28 -4.43 16.11
N LYS A 121 0.31 -3.10 16.23
CA LYS A 121 1.34 -2.28 16.89
C LYS A 121 2.69 -2.24 16.19
N ASP A 122 2.80 -2.72 14.94
CA ASP A 122 4.00 -2.49 14.15
C ASP A 122 4.26 -0.97 14.02
N VAL A 123 5.55 -0.60 14.07
CA VAL A 123 6.03 0.74 13.77
C VAL A 123 6.71 0.69 12.41
N ILE A 124 6.19 1.44 11.46
CA ILE A 124 6.61 1.42 10.07
C ILE A 124 7.05 2.82 9.65
N VAL A 125 8.24 2.91 9.07
CA VAL A 125 8.75 4.13 8.44
C VAL A 125 9.01 3.83 6.98
N GLY A 126 8.42 4.62 6.09
CA GLY A 126 8.71 4.57 4.65
C GLY A 126 9.39 5.85 4.18
N THR A 127 10.27 5.71 3.19
CA THR A 127 11.08 6.81 2.64
C THR A 127 11.13 6.69 1.13
N ILE A 128 10.98 7.81 0.42
CA ILE A 128 11.45 7.91 -0.97
C ILE A 128 12.92 8.30 -0.94
N GLU A 129 13.77 7.51 -1.56
CA GLU A 129 15.22 7.73 -1.58
C GLU A 129 15.71 7.89 -3.01
N ALA A 130 16.63 8.85 -3.21
CA ALA A 130 17.31 9.03 -4.49
C ALA A 130 18.40 7.96 -4.67
N ILE A 131 18.44 7.33 -5.84
CA ILE A 131 19.53 6.45 -6.22
C ILE A 131 20.72 7.34 -6.59
N ALA A 132 21.72 7.39 -5.70
CA ALA A 132 22.97 8.08 -6.00
C ALA A 132 23.64 7.43 -7.23
N SER A 133 23.68 8.15 -8.35
CA SER A 133 24.35 7.68 -9.57
C SER A 133 25.86 7.60 -9.31
N THR A 134 26.37 6.42 -8.92
CA THR A 134 27.81 6.17 -8.89
C THR A 134 28.29 5.82 -10.29
N VAL A 135 28.19 6.75 -11.24
CA VAL A 135 29.07 6.74 -12.40
C VAL A 135 30.34 7.48 -12.00
N THR A 136 31.25 6.75 -11.35
CA THR A 136 32.65 7.16 -11.25
C THR A 136 33.16 7.23 -12.69
N ALA A 137 33.17 8.43 -13.27
CA ALA A 137 33.80 8.67 -14.55
C ALA A 137 35.25 8.20 -14.41
N ALA A 138 35.60 7.08 -15.05
CA ALA A 138 36.97 6.68 -15.24
C ALA A 138 37.62 7.72 -16.18
N THR A 139 38.01 8.87 -15.61
CA THR A 139 38.93 9.79 -16.26
C THR A 139 40.31 9.15 -16.13
N SER A 140 40.59 8.15 -16.97
CA SER A 140 41.97 7.71 -17.19
C SER A 140 42.49 8.40 -18.44
N THR A 141 42.94 9.63 -18.23
CA THR A 141 43.88 10.34 -19.07
C THR A 141 45.17 9.52 -19.17
N ALA A 142 45.43 8.92 -20.33
CA ALA A 142 46.77 8.48 -20.76
C ALA A 142 46.73 8.32 -22.28
N GLU A 143 47.60 8.88 -23.11
CA GLU A 143 48.65 9.88 -22.95
C GLU A 143 48.96 10.27 -24.41
N ALA A 144 48.69 11.52 -24.81
CA ALA A 144 49.13 12.00 -26.10
C ALA A 144 50.60 12.41 -25.97
N THR A 145 51.53 11.52 -26.30
CA THR A 145 52.91 11.92 -26.60
C THR A 145 53.11 11.86 -28.10
N ALA A 146 53.08 13.04 -28.73
CA ALA A 146 53.49 13.23 -30.11
C ALA A 146 55.02 13.11 -30.23
N THR A 147 55.44 12.36 -31.25
CA THR A 147 56.59 12.55 -32.15
C THR A 147 57.76 13.45 -31.72
N ALA A 148 58.97 12.87 -31.64
CA ALA A 148 60.17 13.20 -32.45
C ALA A 148 61.48 12.88 -31.70
N ASP A 149 62.32 12.00 -32.24
CA ASP A 149 63.77 12.27 -32.33
C ASP A 149 64.42 11.43 -33.44
N ASN A 150 65.28 12.07 -34.22
CA ASN A 150 66.05 11.50 -35.33
C ASN A 150 67.35 10.87 -34.79
N GLY A 151 67.65 9.65 -35.23
CA GLY A 151 68.96 9.01 -35.09
C GLY A 151 69.20 8.01 -36.21
#